data_AF-A0A8T6QFD0-F1
#
_entry.id   AF-A0A8T6QFD0-F1
#
_cell.length_a   1.000
_cell.length_b   1.000
_cell.length_c   1.000
_cell.angle_alpha   90.00
_cell.angle_beta   90.00
_cell.angle_gamma   90.00
#
_symmetry.space_group_name_H-M   'P 1'
#
loop_
_entity.id
_entity.type
_entity.pdbx_description
1 polymer ?
#
loop_
_entity_poly.entity_id
_entity_poly.type
_entity_poly.pdbx_seq_one_letter_code
_entity_poly.pdbx_strand_id
1 'polypeptide(L)' 'FQDLNHHGVYHSGEVVGLGNLVCEKCHFHLPIYTPEVLTLCPKCGHDQFQRRPFEP' A
#
# COMPACT_ATOMS: atom_id res chain seq x y z
N PHE A 1 -4.56 20.30 -15.14
CA PHE A 1 -3.77 19.35 -14.34
C PHE A 1 -4.56 19.07 -13.08
N GLN A 2 -5.58 18.23 -13.21
CA GLN A 2 -6.22 17.62 -12.05
C GLN A 2 -5.32 16.47 -11.59
N ASP A 3 -5.55 15.97 -10.38
CA ASP A 3 -4.97 14.73 -9.84
C ASP A 3 -3.64 14.85 -9.07
N LEU A 4 -3.51 15.87 -8.21
CA LEU A 4 -2.55 15.86 -7.08
C LEU A 4 -3.22 15.56 -5.72
N ASN A 5 -4.38 14.91 -5.75
CA ASN A 5 -5.03 14.32 -4.57
C ASN A 5 -4.94 12.78 -4.65
N HIS A 6 -3.76 12.23 -4.89
CA HIS A 6 -3.51 10.86 -4.44
C HIS A 6 -3.39 10.94 -2.92
N HIS A 7 -4.52 10.78 -2.22
CA HIS A 7 -4.51 10.33 -0.83
C HIS A 7 -3.51 9.17 -0.77
N GLY A 8 -2.58 9.17 0.18
CA GLY A 8 -1.46 8.21 0.26
C GLY A 8 -1.87 6.75 0.54
N VAL A 9 -3.07 6.36 0.12
CA VAL A 9 -3.71 5.06 0.23
C VAL A 9 -3.64 4.36 -1.12
N TYR A 10 -3.15 3.13 -1.09
CA TYR A 10 -3.01 2.20 -2.19
C TYR A 10 -4.12 1.16 -2.08
N HIS A 11 -4.67 0.75 -3.21
CA HIS A 11 -5.73 -0.23 -3.34
C HIS A 11 -5.23 -1.53 -3.96
N SER A 12 -5.77 -2.66 -3.51
CA SER A 12 -5.50 -3.95 -4.15
C SER A 12 -5.87 -3.93 -5.64
N GLY A 13 -5.01 -4.49 -6.48
CA GLY A 13 -5.10 -4.42 -7.93
C GLY A 13 -4.22 -3.35 -8.57
N GLU A 14 -3.72 -2.38 -7.79
CA GLU A 14 -2.75 -1.39 -8.27
C GLU A 14 -1.34 -1.96 -8.33
N VAL A 15 -0.54 -1.49 -9.31
CA VAL A 15 0.89 -1.82 -9.35
C VAL A 15 1.62 -0.92 -8.36
N VAL A 16 2.28 -1.55 -7.39
CA VAL A 16 3.05 -0.88 -6.34
C VAL A 16 4.53 -1.14 -6.50
N GLY A 17 5.35 -0.13 -6.26
CA GLY A 17 6.81 -0.25 -6.27
C GLY A 17 7.40 -0.55 -4.89
N LEU A 18 8.72 -0.69 -4.84
CA LEU A 18 9.51 -0.95 -3.63
C LEU A 18 9.09 -0.07 -2.44
N GLY A 19 8.69 -0.67 -1.33
CA GLY A 19 8.35 0.07 -0.11
C GLY A 19 7.60 -0.77 0.90
N ASN A 20 7.35 -0.20 2.08
CA ASN A 20 6.53 -0.84 3.10
C ASN A 20 5.12 -0.25 3.05
N LEU A 21 4.14 -1.11 2.80
CA LEU A 21 2.73 -0.78 2.89
C LEU A 21 2.19 -1.23 4.24
N VAL A 22 1.22 -0.51 4.78
CA VAL A 22 0.58 -0.77 6.06
C VAL A 22 -0.91 -0.84 5.82
N CYS A 23 -1.53 -1.99 6.12
CA CYS A 23 -2.98 -2.13 5.96
C CYS A 23 -3.73 -1.18 6.89
N GLU A 24 -4.69 -0.42 6.37
CA GLU A 24 -5.47 0.56 7.14
C GLU A 24 -6.33 -0.06 8.24
N LYS A 25 -6.70 -1.34 8.08
CA LYS A 25 -7.63 -2.03 8.99
C LYS A 25 -6.95 -2.76 10.14
N CYS A 26 -5.88 -3.50 9.85
CA CYS A 26 -5.22 -4.35 10.83
C CYS A 26 -3.78 -3.95 11.12
N HIS A 27 -3.29 -2.86 10.50
CA HIS A 27 -1.92 -2.36 10.61
C HIS A 27 -0.87 -3.42 10.27
N PHE A 28 -1.21 -4.40 9.43
CA PHE A 28 -0.24 -5.37 8.95
C PHE A 28 0.75 -4.71 7.99
N HIS A 29 2.04 -4.93 8.24
CA HIS A 29 3.13 -4.42 7.42
C HIS A 29 3.39 -5.39 6.27
N LEU A 30 3.21 -4.90 5.05
CA LEU A 30 3.44 -5.62 3.80
C LEU A 30 4.66 -5.01 3.09
N PRO A 31 5.84 -5.65 3.16
CA PRO A 31 7.01 -5.20 2.42
C PRO A 31 6.89 -5.59 0.94
N ILE A 32 7.03 -4.62 0.05
CA ILE A 32 7.09 -4.77 -1.40
C ILE A 32 8.54 -4.60 -1.84
N TYR A 33 9.10 -5.62 -2.50
CA TYR A 33 10.51 -5.63 -2.91
C TYR A 33 10.71 -5.39 -4.41
N THR A 34 9.68 -5.66 -5.20
CA THR A 34 9.69 -5.51 -6.66
C THR A 34 8.39 -4.87 -7.12
N PRO A 35 8.34 -4.24 -8.30
CA PRO A 35 7.09 -3.80 -8.89
C PRO A 35 6.13 -4.99 -9.06
N GLU A 36 5.03 -4.98 -8.33
CA GLU A 36 4.04 -6.05 -8.36
C GLU A 36 2.61 -5.51 -8.16
N VAL A 37 1.62 -6.33 -8.50
CA VAL A 37 0.21 -5.98 -8.27
C VAL A 37 -0.12 -6.22 -6.80
N LEU A 38 -0.59 -5.18 -6.11
CA LEU A 38 -0.96 -5.23 -4.71
C LEU A 38 -2.10 -6.23 -4.49
N THR A 39 -1.85 -7.24 -3.66
CA THR A 39 -2.85 -8.24 -3.29
C THR A 39 -3.69 -7.74 -2.10
N LEU A 40 -4.78 -8.45 -1.79
CA LEU A 40 -5.55 -8.19 -0.56
C LEU A 40 -4.69 -8.47 0.67
N CYS A 41 -4.99 -7.79 1.77
CA CYS A 41 -4.24 -7.96 3.01
C CYS A 41 -4.27 -9.43 3.46
N PRO A 42 -3.11 -10.10 3.61
CA PRO A 42 -3.05 -11.52 3.94
C PRO A 42 -3.55 -11.83 5.37
N LYS A 43 -3.73 -10.81 6.22
CA LYS A 43 -4.23 -10.97 7.60
C LYS A 43 -5.73 -10.78 7.75
N CYS A 44 -6.34 -9.89 6.96
CA CYS A 44 -7.75 -9.49 7.18
C CYS A 44 -8.59 -9.35 5.90
N GLY A 45 -7.98 -9.55 4.73
CA GLY A 45 -8.65 -9.43 3.43
C GLY A 45 -9.03 -8.01 3.03
N HIS A 46 -8.54 -6.98 3.73
CA HIS A 46 -8.78 -5.59 3.38
C HIS A 46 -7.96 -5.16 2.16
N ASP A 47 -8.45 -4.18 1.42
CA ASP A 47 -7.91 -3.76 0.13
C ASP A 47 -7.14 -2.44 0.18
N GLN A 48 -7.16 -1.71 1.30
CA GLN A 48 -6.52 -0.40 1.44
C GLN A 48 -5.26 -0.43 2.31
N PHE A 49 -4.23 0.26 1.84
CA PHE A 49 -2.92 0.31 2.47
C PHE A 49 -2.29 1.69 2.40
N GLN A 50 -1.68 2.18 3.48
CA GLN A 50 -0.84 3.38 3.44
C GLN A 50 0.62 3.02 3.21
N ARG A 51 1.35 3.88 2.50
CA ARG A 51 2.81 3.73 2.39
C ARG A 51 3.49 4.37 3.59
N ARG A 52 4.31 3.59 4.28
CA ARG A 52 5.13 4.10 5.38
C ARG A 52 6.23 4.99 4.79
N PRO A 53 6.40 6.23 5.28
CA PRO A 53 7.59 7.02 5.01
C PRO A 53 8.84 6.27 5.48
N PHE A 54 9.96 6.44 4.80
CA PHE A 54 11.25 6.04 5.36
C PHE A 54 11.59 6.99 6.52
N GLU A 55 11.85 6.44 7.70
CA GLU A 55 12.43 7.21 8.80
C GLU A 55 13.88 7.59 8.39
N PRO A 56 14.30 8.86 8.53
CA PRO A 56 15.65 9.31 8.16
C PRO A 56 16.76 8.73 9.05
#